data_AF-A0A3N7F761-F1
#
_entry.id   AF-A0A3N7F761-F1
#
_cell.length_a   1.000
_cell.length_b   1.000
_cell.length_c   1.000
_cell.angle_alpha   90.00
_cell.angle_beta   90.00
_cell.angle_gamma   90.00
#
_symmetry.space_group_name_H-M   'P 1'
#
loop_
_entity.id
_entity.type
_entity.pdbx_description
1 polymer ?
#
loop_
_entity_poly.entity_id
_entity_poly.type
_entity_poly.pdbx_seq_one_letter_code
_entity_poly.pdbx_strand_id
1 'polypeptide(L)'
;MKKISYIILVFSLIAVSCRPKEENNNLQTPEALQNGYSSLKRMKGDLTEDLYQGLVDKDSLLRNLEDEIIAFRSGSIKVTTVFNNYLDKSGNYYASVNGKAKGIKDSLLMKKMQSLIMAHTKAYEARTAETNALLKTISDNDTLLFDHHAALKIVKTLPVMEKYQREHLPNKNELKKLIQQQEKIIQQMKGLMP
;
A
#
# COMPACT_ATOMS: atom_id res chain seq x y z
N MET A 1 56.73 -9.10 4.56
CA MET A 1 55.66 -9.82 5.28
C MET A 1 55.61 -9.36 6.73
N LYS A 2 54.60 -8.56 7.12
CA LYS A 2 53.92 -8.56 8.43
C LYS A 2 53.04 -7.30 8.56
N LYS A 3 51.73 -7.57 8.48
CA LYS A 3 50.66 -7.04 9.34
C LYS A 3 50.21 -5.59 9.12
N ILE A 4 49.25 -5.48 8.19
CA ILE A 4 48.03 -4.68 8.33
C ILE A 4 47.46 -4.90 9.74
N SER A 5 47.32 -3.85 10.54
CA SER A 5 46.25 -3.68 11.54
C SER A 5 46.44 -2.36 12.29
N TYR A 6 45.86 -1.27 11.78
CA TYR A 6 45.63 -0.02 12.54
C TYR A 6 44.28 0.60 12.15
N ILE A 7 43.25 -0.24 12.06
CA ILE A 7 41.84 0.18 11.96
C ILE A 7 41.04 -0.54 13.04
N ILE A 8 41.51 -0.50 14.29
CA ILE A 8 40.74 -0.93 15.48
C ILE A 8 41.19 -0.06 16.65
N LEU A 9 40.89 1.24 16.65
CA LEU A 9 40.95 2.04 17.89
C LEU A 9 40.14 3.35 17.88
N VAL A 10 39.08 3.47 17.08
CA VAL A 10 38.17 4.64 17.14
C VAL A 10 36.71 4.20 16.94
N PHE A 11 36.26 3.19 17.70
CA PHE A 11 34.83 2.82 17.74
C PHE A 11 34.38 2.40 19.15
N SER A 12 34.94 3.04 20.17
CA SER A 12 34.54 2.83 21.57
C SER A 12 34.40 4.18 22.26
N LEU A 13 33.35 4.93 21.91
CA LEU A 13 32.81 6.05 22.69
C LEU A 13 31.54 6.62 22.02
N ILE A 14 30.50 5.79 21.87
CA ILE A 14 29.11 6.28 21.79
C ILE A 14 28.25 5.36 22.66
N ALA A 15 28.47 5.42 23.98
CA ALA A 15 27.49 5.00 24.95
C ALA A 15 26.74 6.24 25.43
N VAL A 16 25.98 6.87 24.53
CA VAL A 16 24.95 7.83 24.92
C VAL A 16 23.77 6.98 25.41
N SER A 17 23.67 6.89 26.73
CA SER A 17 22.51 6.37 27.43
C SER A 17 21.28 7.22 27.09
N CYS A 18 20.56 6.83 26.03
CA CYS A 18 19.17 7.20 25.87
C CYS A 18 18.38 6.41 26.92
N ARG A 19 18.09 7.06 28.06
CA ARG A 19 17.00 6.60 28.92
C ARG A 19 15.71 6.73 28.09
N PRO A 20 14.94 5.65 27.87
CA PRO A 20 13.58 5.85 27.38
C PRO A 20 12.86 6.68 28.45
N LYS A 21 12.44 7.88 28.07
CA LYS A 21 11.47 8.64 28.84
C LYS A 21 10.23 7.74 28.84
N GLU A 22 9.88 7.16 29.99
CA GLU A 22 8.56 6.57 30.15
C GLU A 22 7.56 7.72 30.01
N GLU A 23 7.13 7.92 28.76
CA GLU A 23 6.01 8.76 28.46
C GLU A 23 4.80 8.05 29.03
N ASN A 24 4.31 8.59 30.14
CA ASN A 24 3.13 8.18 30.86
C ASN A 24 1.88 8.47 30.00
N ASN A 25 1.79 7.84 28.84
CA ASN A 25 0.58 7.79 28.03
C ASN A 25 -0.08 6.47 28.35
N ASN A 26 -1.09 6.52 29.22
CA ASN A 26 -2.15 5.52 29.32
C ASN A 26 -2.84 5.36 27.96
N LEU A 27 -2.15 4.73 27.00
CA LEU A 27 -2.73 4.23 25.78
C LEU A 27 -3.44 2.95 26.16
N GLN A 28 -4.71 3.10 26.54
CA GLN A 28 -5.67 2.01 26.52
C GLN A 28 -5.49 1.21 25.23
N THR A 29 -5.51 -0.12 25.34
CA THR A 29 -5.46 -1.06 24.21
C THR A 29 -6.29 -0.51 23.05
N PRO A 30 -5.72 -0.37 21.83
CA PRO A 30 -6.46 0.15 20.68
C PRO A 30 -7.82 -0.52 20.55
N GLU A 31 -8.87 0.24 20.21
CA GLU A 31 -10.25 -0.29 20.12
C GLU A 31 -10.33 -1.54 19.25
N ALA A 32 -9.60 -1.55 18.14
CA ALA A 32 -9.49 -2.68 17.21
C ALA A 32 -8.95 -3.98 17.84
N LEU A 33 -8.26 -3.88 18.99
CA LEU A 33 -7.65 -5.00 19.73
C LEU A 33 -8.40 -5.33 21.03
N GLN A 34 -9.48 -4.63 21.37
CA GLN A 34 -10.24 -4.88 22.60
C GLN A 34 -11.18 -6.10 22.48
N ASN A 35 -11.29 -6.87 23.57
CA ASN A 35 -12.25 -7.96 23.70
C ASN A 35 -13.68 -7.39 23.68
N GLY A 36 -14.44 -7.67 22.62
CA GLY A 36 -15.77 -7.09 22.41
C GLY A 36 -15.90 -6.26 21.13
N TYR A 37 -14.81 -6.07 20.37
CA TYR A 37 -14.89 -5.53 19.01
C TYR A 37 -15.91 -6.34 18.20
N SER A 38 -16.95 -5.66 17.68
CA SER A 38 -18.16 -6.34 17.20
C SER A 38 -17.80 -7.47 16.21
N SER A 39 -18.41 -8.64 16.39
CA SER A 39 -18.19 -9.81 15.52
C SER A 39 -18.43 -9.49 14.03
N LEU A 40 -19.29 -8.51 13.74
CA LEU A 40 -19.55 -7.98 12.40
C LEU A 40 -18.38 -7.17 11.80
N LYS A 41 -17.69 -6.34 12.59
CA LYS A 41 -16.47 -5.64 12.13
C LYS A 41 -15.30 -6.61 11.94
N ARG A 42 -15.18 -7.63 12.80
CA ARG A 42 -14.18 -8.72 12.70
C ARG A 42 -14.28 -9.55 11.41
N MET A 43 -15.46 -9.65 10.83
CA MET A 43 -15.70 -10.48 9.64
C MET A 43 -15.46 -9.72 8.32
N LYS A 44 -15.14 -8.42 8.37
CA LYS A 44 -14.98 -7.55 7.20
C LYS A 44 -13.79 -6.57 7.24
N GLY A 45 -13.22 -6.26 8.41
CA GLY A 45 -12.20 -5.21 8.57
C GLY A 45 -10.77 -5.71 8.42
N ASP A 46 -9.94 -4.93 7.74
CA ASP A 46 -8.47 -5.07 7.76
C ASP A 46 -7.94 -4.48 9.06
N LEU A 47 -7.36 -5.33 9.92
CA LEU A 47 -6.85 -4.92 11.23
C LEU A 47 -5.73 -3.86 11.10
N THR A 48 -4.98 -3.87 10.00
CA THR A 48 -3.96 -2.86 9.71
C THR A 48 -4.61 -1.50 9.52
N GLU A 49 -5.71 -1.44 8.77
CA GLU A 49 -6.46 -0.21 8.54
C GLU A 49 -7.10 0.32 9.81
N ASP A 50 -7.73 -0.55 10.61
CA ASP A 50 -8.35 -0.16 11.87
C ASP A 50 -7.33 0.39 12.88
N LEU A 51 -6.14 -0.23 12.97
CA LEU A 51 -5.06 0.25 13.82
C LEU A 51 -4.47 1.57 13.30
N TYR A 52 -4.29 1.69 11.99
CA TYR A 52 -3.77 2.90 11.38
C TYR A 52 -4.73 4.08 11.56
N GLN A 53 -6.04 3.87 11.38
CA GLN A 53 -7.05 4.89 11.63
C GLN A 53 -7.02 5.37 13.08
N GLY A 54 -6.87 4.46 14.04
CA GLY A 54 -6.72 4.84 15.45
C GLY A 54 -5.46 5.67 15.76
N LEU A 55 -4.43 5.62 14.89
CA LEU A 55 -3.26 6.51 14.95
C LEU A 55 -3.57 7.87 14.29
N VAL A 56 -4.21 7.86 13.11
CA VAL A 56 -4.66 9.06 12.39
C VAL A 56 -5.56 9.94 13.24
N ASP A 57 -6.48 9.35 14.00
CA ASP A 57 -7.42 10.08 14.86
C ASP A 57 -6.70 10.88 15.97
N LYS A 58 -5.49 10.45 16.34
CA LYS A 58 -4.69 10.98 17.46
C LYS A 58 -3.51 11.85 17.03
N ASP A 59 -3.06 11.73 15.78
CA ASP A 59 -1.89 12.43 15.24
C ASP A 59 -2.32 13.38 14.11
N SER A 60 -2.20 14.69 14.36
CA SER A 60 -2.59 15.71 13.38
C SER A 60 -1.74 15.70 12.11
N LEU A 61 -0.48 15.29 12.18
CA LEU A 61 0.38 15.20 10.99
C LEU A 61 -0.08 14.04 10.10
N LEU A 62 -0.40 12.89 10.70
CA LEU A 62 -0.97 11.77 9.95
C LEU A 62 -2.34 12.12 9.36
N ARG A 63 -3.22 12.78 10.11
CA ARG A 63 -4.51 13.22 9.59
C ARG A 63 -4.39 14.16 8.40
N ASN A 64 -3.53 15.18 8.50
CA ASN A 64 -3.32 16.11 7.40
C ASN A 64 -2.78 15.40 6.16
N LEU A 65 -1.85 14.45 6.33
CA LEU A 65 -1.33 13.65 5.22
C LEU A 65 -2.43 12.81 4.55
N GLU A 66 -3.29 12.16 5.33
CA GLU A 66 -4.43 11.39 4.79
C GLU A 66 -5.40 12.28 4.01
N ASP A 67 -5.74 13.44 4.57
CA ASP A 67 -6.61 14.42 3.92
C ASP A 67 -6.01 14.89 2.58
N GLU A 68 -4.69 15.16 2.54
CA GLU A 68 -3.96 15.52 1.32
C GLU A 68 -3.97 14.38 0.28
N ILE A 69 -3.73 13.14 0.69
CA ILE A 69 -3.76 11.96 -0.20
C ILE A 69 -5.16 11.77 -0.80
N ILE A 70 -6.22 11.88 0.01
CA ILE A 70 -7.61 11.76 -0.43
C ILE A 70 -7.96 12.88 -1.40
N ALA A 71 -7.64 14.13 -1.04
CA ALA A 71 -7.88 15.29 -1.87
C ALA A 71 -7.16 15.18 -3.22
N PHE A 72 -5.88 14.82 -3.21
CA PHE A 72 -5.07 14.62 -4.42
C PHE A 72 -5.67 13.55 -5.33
N ARG A 73 -5.98 12.36 -4.82
CA ARG A 73 -6.56 11.26 -5.63
C ARG A 73 -7.90 11.66 -6.26
N SER A 74 -8.75 12.36 -5.51
CA SER A 74 -10.04 12.82 -6.02
C SER A 74 -9.88 13.92 -7.10
N GLY A 75 -8.89 14.79 -6.94
CA GLY A 75 -8.57 15.86 -7.88
C GLY A 75 -7.91 15.35 -9.15
N SER A 76 -6.96 14.41 -9.03
CA SER A 76 -6.19 13.87 -10.16
C SER A 76 -7.11 13.16 -11.15
N ILE A 77 -8.05 12.34 -10.67
CA ILE A 77 -9.03 11.64 -11.53
C ILE A 77 -9.83 12.63 -12.38
N LYS A 78 -10.29 13.74 -11.80
CA LYS A 78 -11.07 14.76 -12.54
C LYS A 78 -10.24 15.37 -13.65
N VAL A 79 -9.00 15.75 -13.37
CA VAL A 79 -8.11 16.41 -14.33
C VAL A 79 -7.69 15.44 -15.44
N THR A 80 -7.22 14.24 -15.09
CA THR A 80 -6.73 13.26 -16.08
C THR A 80 -7.86 12.77 -16.99
N THR A 81 -9.09 12.63 -16.48
CA THR A 81 -10.27 12.25 -17.27
C THR A 81 -10.54 13.21 -18.43
N VAL A 82 -10.35 14.53 -18.25
CA VAL A 82 -10.55 15.51 -19.32
C VAL A 82 -9.60 15.26 -20.49
N PHE A 83 -8.32 15.05 -20.18
CA PHE A 83 -7.30 14.79 -21.20
C PHE A 83 -7.46 13.41 -21.84
N ASN A 84 -7.72 12.37 -21.05
CA ASN A 84 -8.00 11.03 -21.58
C ASN A 84 -9.18 11.05 -22.55
N ASN A 85 -10.29 11.70 -22.19
CA ASN A 85 -11.44 11.83 -23.08
C ASN A 85 -11.11 12.57 -24.38
N TYR A 86 -10.25 13.61 -24.32
CA TYR A 86 -9.78 14.31 -25.52
C TYR A 86 -8.92 13.39 -26.41
N LEU A 87 -7.99 12.65 -25.81
CA LEU A 87 -7.11 11.71 -26.50
C LEU A 87 -7.91 10.58 -27.15
N ASP A 88 -8.86 10.00 -26.41
CA ASP A 88 -9.71 8.90 -26.86
C ASP A 88 -10.62 9.32 -28.02
N LYS A 89 -11.23 10.51 -27.96
CA LYS A 89 -12.05 11.03 -29.06
C LYS A 89 -11.24 11.18 -30.34
N SER A 90 -10.03 11.72 -30.23
CA SER A 90 -9.12 11.87 -31.36
C SER A 90 -8.66 10.50 -31.90
N GLY A 91 -8.31 9.56 -31.03
CA GLY A 91 -7.96 8.18 -31.41
C GLY A 91 -9.10 7.48 -32.14
N ASN A 92 -10.33 7.59 -31.62
CA ASN A 92 -11.55 7.05 -32.22
C ASN A 92 -11.83 7.67 -33.60
N TYR A 93 -11.61 8.98 -33.77
CA TYR A 93 -11.72 9.63 -35.07
C TYR A 93 -10.72 9.03 -36.07
N TYR A 94 -9.43 8.95 -35.72
CA TYR A 94 -8.40 8.39 -36.61
C TYR A 94 -8.67 6.91 -36.96
N ALA A 95 -9.12 6.10 -35.98
CA ALA A 95 -9.54 4.73 -36.23
C ALA A 95 -10.70 4.65 -37.22
N SER A 96 -11.72 5.51 -37.05
CA SER A 96 -12.90 5.58 -37.93
C SER A 96 -12.54 5.98 -39.36
N VAL A 97 -11.78 7.06 -39.56
CA VAL A 97 -11.40 7.52 -40.90
C VAL A 97 -10.45 6.54 -41.60
N ASN A 98 -9.58 5.85 -40.86
CA ASN A 98 -8.74 4.80 -41.41
C ASN A 98 -9.57 3.60 -41.89
N GLY A 99 -10.61 3.21 -41.11
CA GLY A 99 -11.57 2.19 -41.53
C GLY A 99 -12.31 2.57 -42.81
N LYS A 100 -12.78 3.83 -42.92
CA LYS A 100 -13.42 4.35 -44.12
C LYS A 100 -12.47 4.37 -45.32
N ALA A 101 -11.23 4.83 -45.14
CA ALA A 101 -10.22 4.88 -46.20
C ALA A 101 -9.94 3.48 -46.76
N LYS A 102 -9.81 2.45 -45.90
CA LYS A 102 -9.64 1.04 -46.31
C LYS A 102 -10.83 0.49 -47.12
N GLY A 103 -12.02 1.09 -46.97
CA GLY A 103 -13.21 0.69 -47.74
C GLY A 103 -13.26 1.21 -49.18
N ILE A 104 -12.38 2.16 -49.54
CA ILE A 104 -12.34 2.78 -50.87
C ILE A 104 -11.88 1.75 -51.91
N LYS A 105 -12.66 1.57 -52.99
CA LYS A 105 -12.39 0.58 -54.04
C LYS A 105 -11.33 1.02 -55.05
N ASP A 106 -11.25 2.32 -55.33
CA ASP A 106 -10.14 2.88 -56.10
C ASP A 106 -8.85 2.78 -55.28
N SER A 107 -7.96 1.89 -55.69
CA SER A 107 -6.71 1.61 -54.98
C SER A 107 -5.76 2.80 -54.90
N LEU A 108 -5.77 3.67 -55.91
CA LEU A 108 -4.93 4.87 -55.91
C LEU A 108 -5.49 5.90 -54.94
N LEU A 109 -6.81 6.11 -54.96
CA LEU A 109 -7.47 7.00 -54.02
C LEU A 109 -7.36 6.50 -52.58
N MET A 110 -7.53 5.19 -52.35
CA MET A 110 -7.31 4.54 -51.04
C MET A 110 -5.92 4.86 -50.48
N LYS A 111 -4.86 4.61 -51.27
CA LYS A 111 -3.47 4.87 -50.84
C LYS A 111 -3.22 6.35 -50.55
N LYS A 112 -3.78 7.25 -51.37
CA LYS A 112 -3.70 8.70 -51.14
C LYS A 112 -4.36 9.09 -49.81
N MET A 113 -5.56 8.58 -49.52
CA MET A 113 -6.27 8.85 -48.27
C MET A 113 -5.52 8.28 -47.06
N GLN A 114 -4.98 7.07 -47.14
CA GLN A 114 -4.18 6.48 -46.06
C GLN A 114 -2.93 7.30 -45.77
N SER A 115 -2.24 7.80 -46.81
CA SER A 115 -1.06 8.65 -46.64
C SER A 115 -1.39 9.99 -45.99
N LEU A 116 -2.51 10.60 -46.40
CA LEU A 116 -3.02 11.83 -45.79
C LEU A 116 -3.35 11.62 -44.31
N ILE A 117 -4.11 10.58 -43.99
CA ILE A 117 -4.47 10.22 -42.60
C ILE A 117 -3.20 10.02 -41.75
N MET A 118 -2.23 9.25 -42.25
CA MET A 118 -0.98 9.00 -41.53
C MET A 118 -0.20 10.28 -41.23
N ALA A 119 -0.13 11.23 -42.16
CA ALA A 119 0.51 12.52 -41.92
C ALA A 119 -0.20 13.32 -40.81
N HIS A 120 -1.54 13.33 -40.80
CA HIS A 120 -2.32 13.98 -39.75
C HIS A 120 -2.20 13.28 -38.40
N THR A 121 -2.20 11.94 -38.38
CA THR A 121 -1.99 11.15 -37.15
C THR A 121 -0.63 11.45 -36.54
N LYS A 122 0.45 11.43 -37.35
CA LYS A 122 1.80 11.75 -36.86
C LYS A 122 1.91 13.18 -36.30
N ALA A 123 1.28 14.15 -36.97
CA ALA A 123 1.24 15.54 -36.48
C ALA A 123 0.42 15.67 -35.20
N TYR A 124 -0.63 14.87 -35.03
CA TYR A 124 -1.40 14.80 -33.78
C TYR A 124 -0.55 14.19 -32.66
N GLU A 125 0.07 13.03 -32.88
CA GLU A 125 0.97 12.37 -31.92
C GLU A 125 2.07 13.32 -31.43
N ALA A 126 2.71 14.07 -32.34
CA ALA A 126 3.72 15.05 -31.97
C ALA A 126 3.18 16.18 -31.08
N ARG A 127 1.97 16.69 -31.38
CA ARG A 127 1.31 17.73 -30.56
C ARG A 127 0.87 17.24 -29.19
N THR A 128 0.70 15.93 -29.03
CA THR A 128 0.11 15.30 -27.85
C THR A 128 1.13 14.51 -27.03
N ALA A 129 2.39 14.46 -27.48
CA ALA A 129 3.49 13.75 -26.83
C ALA A 129 3.75 14.23 -25.39
N GLU A 130 3.77 15.54 -25.16
CA GLU A 130 3.98 16.09 -23.81
C GLU A 130 2.84 15.72 -22.86
N THR A 131 1.58 15.87 -23.31
CA THR A 131 0.40 15.47 -22.52
C THR A 131 0.45 13.98 -22.16
N ASN A 132 0.78 13.11 -23.11
CA ASN A 132 0.91 11.67 -22.85
C ASN A 132 2.03 11.38 -21.84
N ALA A 133 3.17 12.06 -21.94
CA ALA A 133 4.27 11.91 -21.00
C ALA A 133 3.84 12.32 -19.57
N LEU A 134 3.16 13.46 -19.42
CA LEU A 134 2.64 13.93 -18.13
C LEU A 134 1.62 12.96 -17.54
N LEU A 135 0.67 12.46 -18.33
CA LEU A 135 -0.31 11.47 -17.88
C LEU A 135 0.37 10.18 -17.42
N LYS A 136 1.41 9.73 -18.14
CA LYS A 136 2.21 8.58 -17.72
C LYS A 136 2.90 8.84 -16.40
N THR A 137 3.57 9.98 -16.24
CA THR A 137 4.24 10.35 -14.99
C THR A 137 3.26 10.42 -13.81
N ILE A 138 2.06 10.96 -14.01
CA ILE A 138 1.01 10.96 -12.98
C ILE A 138 0.64 9.53 -12.59
N SER A 139 0.42 8.64 -13.56
CA SER A 139 0.10 7.23 -13.29
C SER A 139 1.23 6.49 -12.57
N ASP A 140 2.49 6.75 -12.93
CA ASP A 140 3.65 6.16 -12.26
C ASP A 140 3.73 6.67 -10.81
N ASN A 141 3.52 7.97 -10.59
CA ASN A 141 3.52 8.58 -9.27
C ASN A 141 2.33 8.13 -8.39
N ASP A 142 1.15 7.89 -8.98
CA ASP A 142 0.00 7.33 -8.27
C ASP A 142 0.30 5.93 -7.72
N THR A 143 1.05 5.13 -8.50
CA THR A 143 1.54 3.81 -8.07
C THR A 143 2.52 3.94 -6.90
N LEU A 144 3.51 4.84 -7.03
CA LEU A 144 4.46 5.10 -5.95
C LEU A 144 3.75 5.60 -4.67
N LEU A 145 2.77 6.49 -4.80
CA LEU A 145 2.00 7.00 -3.69
C LEU A 145 1.20 5.88 -3.00
N PHE A 146 0.62 4.97 -3.77
CA PHE A 146 -0.07 3.79 -3.23
C PHE A 146 0.88 2.91 -2.42
N ASP A 147 2.04 2.56 -2.97
CA ASP A 147 3.03 1.70 -2.32
C ASP A 147 3.58 2.33 -1.03
N HIS A 148 3.93 3.62 -1.08
CA HIS A 148 4.45 4.34 0.09
C HIS A 148 3.40 4.50 1.17
N HIS A 149 2.14 4.76 0.79
CA HIS A 149 1.04 4.81 1.73
C HIS A 149 0.83 3.45 2.41
N ALA A 150 0.81 2.35 1.65
CA ALA A 150 0.72 1.01 2.22
C ALA A 150 1.89 0.70 3.19
N ALA A 151 3.12 1.04 2.79
CA ALA A 151 4.30 0.86 3.63
C ALA A 151 4.22 1.69 4.93
N LEU A 152 3.75 2.95 4.85
CA LEU A 152 3.55 3.81 6.02
C LEU A 152 2.58 3.17 7.02
N LYS A 153 1.45 2.64 6.55
CA LYS A 153 0.47 1.96 7.42
C LYS A 153 1.09 0.78 8.15
N ILE A 154 1.85 -0.06 7.44
CA ILE A 154 2.53 -1.21 8.03
C ILE A 154 3.54 -0.76 9.09
N VAL A 155 4.43 0.19 8.74
CA VAL A 155 5.47 0.68 9.65
C VAL A 155 4.88 1.33 10.90
N LYS A 156 3.76 2.04 10.78
CA LYS A 156 3.11 2.70 11.91
C LYS A 156 2.36 1.74 12.82
N THR A 157 1.80 0.66 12.27
CA THR A 157 0.96 -0.28 13.03
C THR A 157 1.74 -1.44 13.65
N LEU A 158 2.90 -1.82 13.09
CA LEU A 158 3.74 -2.88 13.65
C LEU A 158 4.10 -2.67 15.14
N PRO A 159 4.62 -1.50 15.57
CA PRO A 159 4.95 -1.28 16.98
C PRO A 159 3.72 -1.33 17.91
N VAL A 160 2.55 -0.94 17.40
CA VAL A 160 1.29 -0.99 18.15
C VAL A 160 0.89 -2.44 18.41
N MET A 161 0.99 -3.30 17.40
CA MET A 161 0.71 -4.72 17.52
C MET A 161 1.74 -5.43 18.42
N GLU A 162 3.03 -5.13 18.26
CA GLU A 162 4.08 -5.70 19.12
C GLU A 162 3.88 -5.33 20.60
N LYS A 163 3.49 -4.08 20.87
CA LYS A 163 3.14 -3.63 22.23
C LYS A 163 1.98 -4.46 22.78
N TYR A 164 0.89 -4.60 22.02
CA TYR A 164 -0.25 -5.42 22.40
C TYR A 164 0.17 -6.86 22.71
N GLN A 165 0.91 -7.50 21.81
CA GLN A 165 1.38 -8.88 21.98
C GLN A 165 2.19 -9.06 23.26
N ARG A 166 3.09 -8.13 23.56
CA ARG A 166 3.91 -8.18 24.78
C ARG A 166 3.07 -8.00 26.05
N GLU A 167 2.12 -7.07 26.04
CA GLU A 167 1.32 -6.71 27.21
C GLU A 167 0.16 -7.68 27.48
N HIS A 168 -0.31 -8.38 26.43
CA HIS A 168 -1.51 -9.21 26.49
C HIS A 168 -1.23 -10.69 26.25
N LEU A 169 0.04 -11.12 26.20
CA LEU A 169 0.39 -12.53 26.06
C LEU A 169 -0.17 -13.34 27.24
N PRO A 170 -1.09 -14.31 27.03
CA PRO A 170 -1.67 -15.06 28.13
C PRO A 170 -0.64 -15.91 28.87
N ASN A 171 -0.87 -16.12 30.17
CA ASN A 171 -0.01 -16.99 30.98
C ASN A 171 -0.10 -18.45 30.49
N LYS A 172 1.06 -18.99 30.06
CA LYS A 172 1.17 -20.36 29.54
C LYS A 172 0.97 -21.44 30.60
N ASN A 173 1.01 -21.11 31.89
CA ASN A 173 0.89 -22.08 32.97
C ASN A 173 -0.49 -22.76 33.00
N GLU A 174 -1.56 -22.05 32.61
CA GLU A 174 -2.89 -22.67 32.50
C GLU A 174 -2.93 -23.74 31.41
N LEU A 175 -2.27 -23.49 30.26
CA LEU A 175 -2.13 -24.51 29.21
C LEU A 175 -1.32 -25.72 29.71
N LYS A 176 -0.24 -25.50 30.46
CA LYS A 176 0.56 -26.59 31.04
C LYS A 176 -0.26 -27.43 32.03
N LYS A 177 -1.06 -26.80 32.89
CA LYS A 177 -1.96 -27.50 33.81
C LYS A 177 -2.98 -28.35 33.06
N LEU A 178 -3.57 -27.79 31.99
CA LEU A 178 -4.51 -28.53 31.13
C LEU A 178 -3.85 -29.76 30.50
N ILE A 179 -2.62 -29.64 29.99
CA ILE A 179 -1.86 -30.76 29.44
C ILE A 179 -1.62 -31.84 30.51
N GLN A 180 -1.18 -31.46 31.71
CA GLN A 180 -0.96 -32.42 32.80
C GLN A 180 -2.26 -33.16 33.20
N GLN A 181 -3.39 -32.47 33.21
CA GLN A 181 -4.69 -33.08 33.46
C GLN A 181 -5.06 -34.08 32.35
N GLN A 182 -4.85 -33.72 31.09
CA GLN A 182 -5.08 -34.62 29.95
C GLN A 182 -4.20 -35.86 30.03
N GLU A 183 -2.91 -35.71 30.31
CA GLU A 183 -1.97 -36.82 30.45
C GLU A 183 -2.42 -37.79 31.54
N LYS A 184 -2.85 -37.27 32.70
CA LYS A 184 -3.38 -38.09 33.79
C LYS A 184 -4.61 -38.90 33.35
N ILE A 185 -5.57 -38.27 32.67
CA ILE A 185 -6.79 -38.93 32.18
C ILE A 185 -6.41 -40.03 31.17
N ILE A 186 -5.50 -39.76 30.25
CA ILE A 186 -5.04 -40.73 29.25
C ILE A 186 -4.39 -41.94 29.93
N GLN A 187 -3.55 -41.73 30.95
CA GLN A 187 -2.94 -42.83 31.70
C GLN A 187 -3.99 -43.68 32.43
N GLN A 188 -5.00 -43.03 33.02
CA GLN A 188 -6.13 -43.73 33.63
C GLN A 188 -6.89 -44.58 32.60
N MET A 189 -7.18 -44.04 31.41
CA MET A 189 -7.84 -44.80 30.34
C MET A 189 -7.00 -45.99 29.86
N LYS A 190 -5.69 -45.80 29.65
CA LYS A 190 -4.78 -46.88 29.24
C LYS A 190 -4.74 -48.02 30.25
N GLY A 191 -4.76 -47.71 31.54
CA GLY A 191 -4.80 -48.72 32.60
C GLY A 191 -6.11 -49.53 32.65
N LEU A 192 -7.17 -49.09 31.97
CA LEU A 192 -8.46 -49.77 31.88
C LEU A 192 -8.64 -50.57 30.58
N MET A 193 -7.67 -50.50 29.66
CA MET A 193 -7.69 -51.24 28.39
C MET A 193 -6.74 -52.45 28.49
N PRO A 194 -7.12 -53.62 27.92
CA PRO A 194 -6.29 -54.82 27.94
C PRO A 194 -4.99 -54.68 27.13
#